data_AF-A0A128ER97-F1
#
_entry.id   AF-A0A128ER97-F1
#
_cell.length_a   1.000
_cell.length_b   1.000
_cell.length_c   1.000
_cell.angle_alpha   90.00
_cell.angle_beta   90.00
_cell.angle_gamma   90.00
#
_symmetry.space_group_name_H-M   'P 1'
#
loop_
_entity.id
_entity.type
_entity.pdbx_description
1 polymer ?
#
loop_
_entity_poly.entity_id
_entity_poly.type
_entity_poly.pdbx_seq_one_letter_code
_entity_poly.pdbx_strand_id
1 'polypeptide(L)'
;MAIKDDIKDVQQSIGSEEQFLENIIKSEMFVRKYKKMLIAIFVVLVVVVLGYSLFNYIEDNRFQSAHKAYSELVADPNNQKAKDELKSKDKNLFAIYELRQALDANDTAKIKELASNTALDPILQNIIKFEAGEDSGEMMSAYSAFMKGYTLLKEGKIEAAKSEFAKIPPNSQLSNIARNLRHYNGSKK
;
A
#
# COMPACT_ATOMS: atom_id res chain seq x y z
N MET A 1 -26.70 -26.42 61.61
CA MET A 1 -26.54 -25.96 60.21
C MET A 1 -25.23 -26.45 59.62
N ALA A 2 -24.10 -26.34 60.33
CA ALA A 2 -22.79 -26.86 59.89
C ALA A 2 -22.80 -28.29 59.26
N ILE A 3 -23.34 -29.30 59.94
CA ILE A 3 -23.34 -30.69 59.43
C ILE A 3 -24.19 -30.86 58.15
N LYS A 4 -25.24 -30.05 57.96
CA LYS A 4 -26.06 -30.11 56.73
C LYS A 4 -25.38 -29.42 55.55
N ASP A 5 -24.55 -28.43 55.81
CA ASP A 5 -23.75 -27.75 54.80
C ASP A 5 -22.55 -28.62 54.39
N ASP A 6 -21.88 -29.28 55.35
CA ASP A 6 -20.79 -30.24 55.07
C ASP A 6 -21.26 -31.46 54.23
N ILE A 7 -22.46 -31.98 54.50
CA ILE A 7 -23.03 -33.10 53.73
C ILE A 7 -23.42 -32.65 52.30
N LYS A 8 -23.87 -31.40 52.13
CA LYS A 8 -24.17 -30.84 50.81
C LYS A 8 -22.91 -30.60 50.00
N ASP A 9 -21.85 -30.08 50.62
CA ASP A 9 -20.56 -29.87 49.96
C ASP A 9 -19.94 -31.20 49.52
N VAL A 10 -20.01 -32.25 50.35
CA VAL A 10 -19.54 -33.61 49.98
C VAL A 10 -20.39 -34.22 48.86
N GLN A 11 -21.70 -34.03 48.85
CA GLN A 11 -22.53 -34.49 47.73
C GLN A 11 -22.25 -33.73 46.44
N GLN A 12 -21.98 -32.43 46.52
CA GLN A 12 -21.67 -31.58 45.38
C GLN A 12 -20.27 -31.88 44.82
N SER A 13 -19.30 -32.20 45.67
CA SER A 13 -17.97 -32.64 45.23
C SER A 13 -18.01 -34.02 44.57
N ILE A 14 -18.79 -34.98 45.10
CA ILE A 14 -18.98 -36.30 44.48
C ILE A 14 -19.68 -36.18 43.10
N GLY A 15 -20.72 -35.35 42.99
CA GLY A 15 -21.38 -35.08 41.71
C GLY A 15 -20.48 -34.35 40.70
N SER A 16 -19.58 -33.48 41.18
CA SER A 16 -18.56 -32.82 40.36
C SER A 16 -17.52 -33.83 39.85
N GLU A 17 -17.10 -34.79 40.67
CA GLU A 17 -16.16 -35.85 40.29
C GLU A 17 -16.78 -36.83 39.29
N GLU A 18 -18.06 -37.21 39.46
CA GLU A 18 -18.77 -38.04 38.48
C GLU A 18 -18.93 -37.33 37.13
N GLN A 19 -19.32 -36.04 37.13
CA GLN A 19 -19.40 -35.25 35.90
C GLN A 19 -18.02 -35.09 35.24
N PHE A 20 -16.96 -34.97 36.04
CA PHE A 20 -15.59 -34.91 35.54
C PHE A 20 -15.16 -36.22 34.88
N LEU A 21 -15.44 -37.37 35.53
CA LEU A 21 -15.17 -38.70 34.98
C LEU A 21 -16.01 -38.97 33.72
N GLU A 22 -17.28 -38.60 33.73
CA GLU A 22 -18.16 -38.75 32.57
C GLU A 22 -17.67 -37.90 31.38
N ASN A 23 -17.20 -36.68 31.64
CA ASN A 23 -16.62 -35.81 30.63
C ASN A 23 -15.29 -36.36 30.09
N ILE A 24 -14.44 -36.96 30.94
CA ILE A 24 -13.22 -37.64 30.49
C ILE A 24 -13.57 -38.81 29.56
N ILE A 25 -14.52 -39.67 29.95
CA ILE A 25 -14.92 -40.83 29.15
C ILE A 25 -15.56 -40.40 27.83
N LYS A 26 -16.43 -39.37 27.84
CA LYS A 26 -17.01 -38.79 26.63
C LYS A 26 -15.93 -38.19 25.71
N SER A 27 -14.94 -37.50 26.28
CA SER A 27 -13.83 -36.91 25.51
C SER A 27 -12.97 -37.99 24.84
N GLU A 28 -12.69 -39.11 25.52
CA GLU A 28 -11.93 -40.22 24.96
C GLU A 28 -12.68 -40.86 23.78
N MET A 29 -13.99 -41.09 23.94
CA MET A 29 -14.83 -41.65 22.89
C MET A 29 -14.95 -40.71 21.68
N PHE A 30 -15.04 -39.39 21.92
CA PHE A 30 -15.06 -38.36 20.90
C PHE A 30 -13.74 -38.31 20.11
N VAL A 31 -12.60 -38.28 20.80
CA VAL A 31 -11.27 -38.29 20.15
C VAL A 31 -11.07 -39.57 19.34
N ARG A 32 -11.47 -40.73 19.85
CA ARG A 32 -11.39 -42.01 19.10
C ARG A 32 -12.28 -42.00 17.85
N LYS A 33 -13.51 -41.47 17.95
CA LYS A 33 -14.46 -41.41 16.83
C LYS A 33 -14.01 -40.44 15.73
N TYR A 34 -13.47 -39.28 16.10
CA TYR A 34 -13.08 -38.22 15.15
C TYR A 34 -11.58 -38.13 14.88
N LYS A 35 -10.77 -39.11 15.33
CA LYS A 35 -9.30 -39.11 15.23
C LYS A 35 -8.79 -38.71 13.84
N LYS A 36 -9.38 -39.26 12.77
CA LYS A 36 -8.99 -38.94 11.38
C LYS A 36 -9.32 -37.49 10.99
N MET A 37 -10.48 -36.98 11.42
CA MET A 37 -10.91 -35.61 11.16
C MET A 37 -10.08 -34.59 11.96
N LEU A 38 -9.76 -34.90 13.22
CA LEU A 38 -8.87 -34.08 14.04
C LEU A 38 -7.45 -34.01 13.45
N ILE A 39 -6.91 -35.14 12.97
CA ILE A 39 -5.62 -35.16 12.26
C ILE A 39 -5.69 -34.32 10.98
N ALA A 40 -6.76 -34.44 10.19
CA ALA A 40 -6.93 -33.63 8.97
C ALA A 40 -6.96 -32.13 9.28
N ILE A 41 -7.72 -31.70 10.30
CA ILE A 41 -7.77 -30.30 10.75
C ILE A 41 -6.39 -29.84 11.21
N PHE A 42 -5.67 -30.67 11.97
CA PHE A 42 -4.33 -30.35 12.45
C PHE A 42 -3.34 -30.16 11.29
N VAL A 43 -3.37 -31.04 10.29
CA VAL A 43 -2.53 -30.93 9.09
C VAL A 43 -2.83 -29.63 8.34
N VAL A 44 -4.12 -29.29 8.16
CA VAL A 44 -4.50 -28.02 7.52
C VAL A 44 -3.97 -26.82 8.32
N LEU A 45 -4.09 -26.84 9.64
CA LEU A 45 -3.56 -25.79 10.51
C LEU A 45 -2.04 -25.61 10.33
N VAL A 46 -1.29 -26.71 10.31
CA VAL A 46 0.17 -26.68 10.09
C VAL A 46 0.50 -26.10 8.71
N VAL A 47 -0.21 -26.51 7.65
CA VAL A 47 0.01 -25.98 6.30
C VAL A 47 -0.28 -24.48 6.23
N VAL A 48 -1.35 -24.00 6.88
CA VAL A 48 -1.69 -22.57 6.93
C VAL A 48 -0.60 -21.77 7.66
N VAL A 49 -0.15 -22.25 8.82
CA VAL A 49 0.89 -21.57 9.61
C VAL A 49 2.22 -21.52 8.85
N LEU A 50 2.63 -22.64 8.26
CA LEU A 50 3.87 -22.70 7.46
C LEU A 50 3.77 -21.81 6.21
N GLY A 51 2.64 -21.86 5.50
CA GLY A 51 2.40 -21.02 4.33
C GLY A 51 2.47 -19.53 4.66
N TYR A 52 1.84 -19.10 5.75
CA TYR A 52 1.88 -17.72 6.20
C TYR A 52 3.28 -17.27 6.61
N SER A 53 4.02 -18.11 7.35
CA SER A 53 5.38 -17.80 7.78
C SER A 53 6.35 -17.68 6.61
N LEU A 54 6.28 -18.59 5.63
CA LEU A 54 7.08 -18.53 4.40
C LEU A 54 6.74 -17.30 3.56
N PHE A 55 5.45 -16.99 3.41
CA PHE A 55 5.00 -15.82 2.66
C PHE A 55 5.56 -14.52 3.27
N ASN A 56 5.44 -14.35 4.58
CA ASN A 56 5.95 -13.16 5.27
C ASN A 56 7.48 -13.05 5.15
N TYR A 57 8.21 -14.16 5.30
CA TYR A 57 9.67 -14.14 5.14
C TYR A 57 10.11 -13.72 3.73
N ILE A 58 9.40 -14.18 2.70
CA ILE A 58 9.68 -13.80 1.30
C ILE A 58 9.34 -12.33 1.06
N GLU A 59 8.19 -11.85 1.57
CA GLU A 59 7.72 -10.48 1.38
C GLU A 59 8.67 -9.47 2.07
N ASP A 60 9.05 -9.73 3.33
CA ASP A 60 10.00 -8.90 4.08
C ASP A 60 11.36 -8.86 3.39
N ASN A 61 11.84 -10.01 2.93
CA ASN A 61 13.12 -10.06 2.22
C ASN A 61 13.04 -9.33 0.87
N ARG A 62 11.91 -9.40 0.16
CA ARG A 62 11.69 -8.65 -1.10
C ARG A 62 11.73 -7.15 -0.84
N PHE A 63 11.01 -6.69 0.18
CA PHE A 63 10.93 -5.29 0.56
C PHE A 63 12.29 -4.73 0.97
N GLN A 64 13.01 -5.40 1.88
CA GLN A 64 14.33 -4.95 2.32
C GLN A 64 15.36 -4.98 1.18
N SER A 65 15.35 -6.03 0.35
CA SER A 65 16.28 -6.11 -0.79
C SER A 65 16.04 -5.00 -1.81
N ALA A 66 14.77 -4.69 -2.12
CA ALA A 66 14.45 -3.58 -3.03
C ALA A 66 14.92 -2.23 -2.48
N HIS A 67 14.70 -1.95 -1.18
CA HIS A 67 15.14 -0.70 -0.56
C HIS A 67 16.66 -0.59 -0.50
N LYS A 68 17.35 -1.68 -0.21
CA LYS A 68 18.81 -1.73 -0.23
C LYS A 68 19.34 -1.48 -1.65
N ALA A 69 18.80 -2.17 -2.65
CA ALA A 69 19.17 -1.97 -4.05
C ALA A 69 18.92 -0.53 -4.51
N TYR A 70 17.80 0.08 -4.12
CA TYR A 70 17.53 1.49 -4.38
C TYR A 70 18.58 2.41 -3.72
N SER A 71 18.91 2.18 -2.44
CA SER A 71 19.93 2.96 -1.74
C SER A 71 21.31 2.83 -2.39
N GLU A 72 21.67 1.62 -2.85
CA GLU A 72 22.92 1.39 -3.58
C GLU A 72 22.94 2.13 -4.92
N LEU A 73 21.83 2.16 -5.66
CA LEU A 73 21.72 2.91 -6.91
C LEU A 73 21.76 4.43 -6.72
N VAL A 74 21.18 4.94 -5.65
CA VAL A 74 21.26 6.37 -5.32
C VAL A 74 22.71 6.78 -5.01
N ALA A 75 23.50 5.89 -4.38
CA ALA A 75 24.90 6.14 -4.10
C ALA A 75 25.81 5.92 -5.33
N ASP A 76 25.54 4.87 -6.11
CA ASP A 76 26.26 4.51 -7.33
C ASP A 76 25.27 4.14 -8.46
N PRO A 77 24.93 5.11 -9.34
CA PRO A 77 24.00 4.89 -10.44
C PRO A 77 24.46 3.85 -11.48
N ASN A 78 25.75 3.50 -11.49
CA ASN A 78 26.33 2.54 -12.44
C ASN A 78 26.34 1.10 -11.90
N ASN A 79 25.86 0.87 -10.67
CA ASN A 79 25.79 -0.45 -10.08
C ASN A 79 24.70 -1.31 -10.78
N GLN A 80 25.12 -2.01 -11.83
CA GLN A 80 24.23 -2.83 -12.66
C GLN A 80 23.54 -3.95 -11.86
N LYS A 81 24.22 -4.50 -10.84
CA LYS A 81 23.65 -5.53 -9.98
C LYS A 81 22.47 -4.98 -9.16
N ALA A 82 22.65 -3.83 -8.52
CA ALA A 82 21.59 -3.16 -7.79
C ALA A 82 20.42 -2.76 -8.72
N LYS A 83 20.72 -2.39 -9.97
CA LYS A 83 19.70 -2.07 -10.99
C LYS A 83 18.81 -3.27 -11.30
N ASP A 84 19.42 -4.41 -11.58
CA ASP A 84 18.69 -5.64 -11.92
C ASP A 84 17.93 -6.19 -10.70
N GLU A 85 18.52 -6.07 -9.51
CA GLU A 85 17.87 -6.43 -8.25
C GLU A 85 16.64 -5.56 -7.97
N LEU A 86 16.75 -4.24 -8.09
CA LEU A 86 15.62 -3.32 -7.89
C LEU A 86 14.50 -3.60 -8.90
N LYS A 87 14.83 -3.72 -10.19
CA LYS A 87 13.87 -3.98 -11.27
C LYS A 87 13.07 -5.27 -11.08
N SER A 88 13.72 -6.31 -10.55
CA SER A 88 13.09 -7.61 -10.32
C SER A 88 12.25 -7.67 -9.04
N LYS A 89 12.65 -6.94 -7.99
CA LYS A 89 12.03 -6.98 -6.66
C LYS A 89 10.87 -6.00 -6.50
N ASP A 90 10.98 -4.81 -7.09
CA ASP A 90 9.95 -3.78 -7.02
C ASP A 90 9.95 -2.90 -8.29
N LYS A 91 8.98 -3.16 -9.16
CA LYS A 91 8.81 -2.43 -10.43
C LYS A 91 8.44 -0.97 -10.21
N ASN A 92 7.69 -0.65 -9.17
CA ASN A 92 7.25 0.72 -8.88
C ASN A 92 8.43 1.54 -8.36
N LEU A 93 9.20 0.98 -7.43
CA LEU A 93 10.40 1.63 -6.90
C LEU A 93 11.47 1.79 -7.99
N PHE A 94 11.60 0.80 -8.88
CA PHE A 94 12.45 0.92 -10.07
C PHE A 94 11.99 2.04 -11.01
N ALA A 95 10.67 2.14 -11.28
CA ALA A 95 10.12 3.22 -12.11
C ALA A 95 10.30 4.60 -11.48
N ILE A 96 10.21 4.73 -10.15
CA ILE A 96 10.52 5.98 -9.43
C ILE A 96 11.99 6.37 -9.63
N TYR A 97 12.91 5.38 -9.53
CA TYR A 97 14.33 5.61 -9.80
C TYR A 97 14.59 6.06 -11.24
N GLU A 98 14.00 5.37 -12.23
CA GLU A 98 14.14 5.74 -13.64
C GLU A 98 13.52 7.12 -13.93
N LEU A 99 12.36 7.43 -13.33
CA LEU A 99 11.73 8.75 -13.46
C LEU A 99 12.64 9.86 -12.94
N ARG A 100 13.25 9.67 -11.76
CA ARG A 100 14.18 10.64 -11.18
C ARG A 100 15.37 10.88 -12.11
N GLN A 101 16.01 9.82 -12.61
CA GLN A 101 17.12 9.98 -13.55
C GLN A 101 16.70 10.67 -14.84
N ALA A 102 15.51 10.35 -15.36
CA ALA A 102 14.99 11.00 -16.55
C ALA A 102 14.71 12.49 -16.33
N LEU A 103 14.19 12.87 -15.15
CA LEU A 103 14.00 14.27 -14.77
C LEU A 103 15.33 15.01 -14.64
N ASP A 104 16.31 14.42 -13.95
CA ASP A 104 17.65 15.01 -13.79
C ASP A 104 18.37 15.20 -15.15
N ALA A 105 18.18 14.25 -16.08
CA ALA A 105 18.73 14.30 -17.43
C ALA A 105 17.87 15.09 -18.44
N ASN A 106 16.69 15.57 -18.05
CA ASN A 106 15.68 16.14 -18.96
C ASN A 106 15.31 15.21 -20.14
N ASP A 107 15.34 13.89 -19.92
CA ASP A 107 15.03 12.86 -20.91
C ASP A 107 13.51 12.67 -21.05
N THR A 108 12.89 13.56 -21.83
CA THR A 108 11.45 13.52 -22.11
C THR A 108 10.99 12.24 -22.83
N ALA A 109 11.89 11.57 -23.56
CA ALA A 109 11.56 10.32 -24.24
C ALA A 109 11.39 9.19 -23.21
N LYS A 110 12.30 9.11 -22.23
CA LYS A 110 12.22 8.13 -21.15
C LYS A 110 11.01 8.37 -20.24
N ILE A 111 10.65 9.62 -19.96
CA ILE A 111 9.44 9.95 -19.17
C ILE A 111 8.18 9.44 -19.90
N LYS A 112 8.08 9.62 -21.22
CA LYS A 112 6.95 9.11 -22.03
C LYS A 112 6.92 7.59 -22.13
N GLU A 113 8.08 6.95 -22.23
CA GLU A 113 8.20 5.49 -22.16
C GLU A 113 7.63 4.96 -20.83
N LEU A 114 8.02 5.58 -19.72
CA LEU A 114 7.51 5.23 -18.39
C LEU A 114 6.01 5.50 -18.25
N ALA A 115 5.49 6.60 -18.81
CA ALA A 115 4.07 6.94 -18.79
C ALA A 115 3.18 5.88 -19.47
N SER A 116 3.73 5.24 -20.51
CA SER A 116 3.07 4.20 -21.29
C SER A 116 3.04 2.83 -20.58
N ASN A 117 3.77 2.66 -19.48
CA ASN A 117 3.85 1.40 -18.76
C ASN A 117 2.60 1.19 -17.89
N THR A 118 1.69 0.34 -18.35
CA THR A 118 0.43 0.02 -17.66
C THR A 118 0.58 -0.97 -16.50
N ALA A 119 1.77 -1.53 -16.28
CA ALA A 119 2.03 -2.47 -15.19
C ALA A 119 2.41 -1.77 -13.86
N LEU A 120 2.47 -0.43 -13.86
CA LEU A 120 2.80 0.37 -12.68
C LEU A 120 1.55 0.63 -11.82
N ASP A 121 1.78 0.97 -10.56
CA ASP A 121 0.72 1.44 -9.66
C ASP A 121 -0.04 2.65 -10.28
N PRO A 122 -1.39 2.70 -10.20
CA PRO A 122 -2.18 3.76 -10.81
C PRO A 122 -1.83 5.18 -10.34
N ILE A 123 -1.46 5.35 -9.06
CA ILE A 123 -1.09 6.67 -8.52
C ILE A 123 0.25 7.07 -9.13
N LEU A 124 1.22 6.16 -9.15
CA LEU A 124 2.51 6.40 -9.79
C LEU A 124 2.35 6.70 -11.29
N GLN A 125 1.48 5.98 -12.00
CA GLN A 125 1.22 6.21 -13.40
C GLN A 125 0.64 7.61 -13.66
N ASN A 126 -0.28 8.08 -12.81
CA ASN A 126 -0.83 9.44 -12.90
C ASN A 126 0.25 10.51 -12.70
N ILE A 127 1.19 10.29 -11.76
CA ILE A 127 2.33 11.19 -11.54
C ILE A 127 3.24 11.21 -12.76
N ILE A 128 3.61 10.05 -13.30
CA ILE A 128 4.49 9.98 -14.48
C ILE A 128 3.83 10.63 -15.70
N LYS A 129 2.54 10.40 -15.94
CA LYS A 129 1.77 11.05 -17.01
C LYS A 129 1.71 12.57 -16.83
N PHE A 130 1.59 13.04 -15.59
CA PHE A 130 1.65 14.46 -15.30
C PHE A 130 3.01 15.05 -15.72
N GLU A 131 4.12 14.42 -15.34
CA GLU A 131 5.48 14.84 -15.74
C GLU A 131 5.68 14.73 -17.26
N ALA A 132 5.05 13.76 -17.93
CA ALA A 132 5.07 13.61 -19.38
C ALA A 132 4.27 14.70 -20.12
N GLY A 133 3.47 15.51 -19.40
CA GLY A 133 2.53 16.47 -19.98
C GLY A 133 1.27 15.82 -20.59
N GLU A 134 0.98 14.58 -20.23
CA GLU A 134 -0.17 13.79 -20.69
C GLU A 134 -1.39 13.95 -19.76
N ASP A 135 -2.49 13.27 -20.09
CA ASP A 135 -3.66 13.20 -19.22
C ASP A 135 -3.35 12.35 -17.98
N SER A 136 -3.13 13.02 -16.86
CA SER A 136 -2.76 12.45 -15.57
C SER A 136 -3.95 12.02 -14.70
N GLY A 137 -5.15 11.91 -15.30
CA GLY A 137 -6.36 11.51 -14.62
C GLY A 137 -6.88 12.52 -13.61
N GLU A 138 -7.97 12.16 -12.93
CA GLU A 138 -8.70 13.06 -12.03
C GLU A 138 -7.85 13.53 -10.84
N MET A 139 -7.04 12.63 -10.26
CA MET A 139 -6.19 12.92 -9.09
C MET A 139 -5.26 14.12 -9.33
N MET A 140 -4.66 14.20 -10.51
CA MET A 140 -3.69 15.24 -10.86
C MET A 140 -4.32 16.37 -11.67
N SER A 141 -5.60 16.30 -12.03
CA SER A 141 -6.28 17.26 -12.91
C SER A 141 -6.23 18.71 -12.39
N ALA A 142 -6.49 18.92 -11.10
CA ALA A 142 -6.43 20.23 -10.47
C ALA A 142 -5.00 20.80 -10.47
N TYR A 143 -4.01 19.95 -10.22
CA TYR A 143 -2.60 20.35 -10.24
C TYR A 143 -2.12 20.63 -11.66
N SER A 144 -2.53 19.84 -12.64
CA SER A 144 -2.28 20.05 -14.07
C SER A 144 -2.85 21.38 -14.56
N ALA A 145 -4.12 21.66 -14.26
CA ALA A 145 -4.75 22.93 -14.57
C ALA A 145 -4.03 24.11 -13.90
N PHE A 146 -3.61 23.95 -12.64
CA PHE A 146 -2.87 24.96 -11.90
C PHE A 146 -1.51 25.27 -12.54
N MET A 147 -0.72 24.24 -12.82
CA MET A 147 0.62 24.40 -13.41
C MET A 147 0.55 24.98 -14.82
N LYS A 148 -0.40 24.52 -15.65
CA LYS A 148 -0.67 25.11 -16.98
C LYS A 148 -1.05 26.59 -16.88
N GLY A 149 -1.99 26.92 -16.00
CA GLY A 149 -2.39 28.31 -15.76
C GLY A 149 -1.24 29.19 -15.27
N TYR A 150 -0.40 28.67 -14.38
CA TYR A 150 0.77 29.39 -13.87
C TYR A 150 1.83 29.64 -14.96
N THR A 151 2.11 28.67 -15.81
CA THR A 151 2.98 28.85 -16.99
C THR A 151 2.42 29.91 -17.94
N LEU A 152 1.12 29.87 -18.25
CA LEU A 152 0.47 30.87 -19.09
C LEU A 152 0.54 32.29 -18.48
N LEU A 153 0.43 32.42 -17.15
CA LEU A 153 0.64 33.70 -16.47
C LEU A 153 2.07 34.23 -16.66
N LYS A 154 3.08 33.36 -16.52
CA LYS A 154 4.49 33.73 -16.76
C LYS A 154 4.73 34.19 -18.20
N GLU A 155 4.01 33.60 -19.14
CA GLU A 155 4.03 34.00 -20.57
C GLU A 155 3.20 35.25 -20.88
N GLY A 156 2.54 35.86 -19.88
CA GLY A 156 1.67 37.03 -20.06
C GLY A 156 0.30 36.73 -20.68
N LYS A 157 -0.04 35.45 -20.89
CA LYS A 157 -1.32 35.01 -21.48
C LYS A 157 -2.43 34.96 -20.42
N ILE A 158 -2.80 36.13 -19.91
CA ILE A 158 -3.68 36.28 -18.74
C ILE A 158 -5.03 35.58 -18.90
N GLU A 159 -5.72 35.78 -20.03
CA GLU A 159 -7.05 35.19 -20.23
C GLU A 159 -7.00 33.67 -20.38
N ALA A 160 -5.98 33.15 -21.07
CA ALA A 160 -5.77 31.70 -21.17
C ALA A 160 -5.45 31.09 -19.79
N ALA A 161 -4.62 31.77 -19.00
CA ALA A 161 -4.32 31.34 -17.64
C ALA A 161 -5.58 31.30 -16.74
N LYS A 162 -6.42 32.34 -16.80
CA LYS A 162 -7.69 32.38 -16.07
C LYS A 162 -8.62 31.23 -16.47
N SER A 163 -8.63 30.87 -17.74
CA SER A 163 -9.39 29.72 -18.25
C SER A 163 -8.89 28.40 -17.65
N GLU A 164 -7.57 28.19 -17.59
CA GLU A 164 -7.00 27.00 -16.94
C GLU A 164 -7.33 26.95 -15.44
N PHE A 165 -7.16 28.06 -14.71
CA PHE A 165 -7.53 28.11 -13.29
C PHE A 165 -9.02 27.89 -13.02
N ALA A 166 -9.89 28.17 -13.99
CA ALA A 166 -11.32 27.91 -13.88
C ALA A 166 -11.66 26.41 -13.93
N LYS A 167 -10.76 25.56 -14.45
CA LYS A 167 -10.92 24.10 -14.47
C LYS A 167 -10.68 23.47 -13.10
N ILE A 168 -10.12 24.20 -12.14
CA ILE A 168 -9.82 23.70 -10.80
C ILE A 168 -11.11 23.60 -9.97
N PRO A 169 -11.46 22.41 -9.45
CA PRO A 169 -12.68 22.22 -8.65
C PRO A 169 -12.74 23.11 -7.40
N PRO A 170 -13.93 23.55 -6.97
CA PRO A 170 -14.10 24.41 -5.81
C PRO A 170 -13.72 23.72 -4.48
N ASN A 171 -13.76 22.40 -4.42
CA ASN A 171 -13.34 21.58 -3.27
C ASN A 171 -11.84 21.23 -3.29
N SER A 172 -11.08 21.66 -4.31
CA SER A 172 -9.64 21.44 -4.37
C SER A 172 -8.89 22.30 -3.34
N GLN A 173 -7.80 21.77 -2.77
CA GLN A 173 -6.87 22.54 -1.93
C GLN A 173 -6.25 23.75 -2.67
N LEU A 174 -6.19 23.70 -4.01
CA LEU A 174 -5.67 24.79 -4.84
C LEU A 174 -6.71 25.87 -5.17
N SER A 175 -7.99 25.68 -4.81
CA SER A 175 -9.07 26.57 -5.26
C SER A 175 -8.87 28.02 -4.81
N ASN A 176 -8.45 28.23 -3.56
CA ASN A 176 -8.21 29.57 -3.03
C ASN A 176 -7.06 30.28 -3.75
N ILE A 177 -5.96 29.57 -3.99
CA ILE A 177 -4.78 30.11 -4.67
C ILE A 177 -5.13 30.42 -6.13
N ALA A 178 -5.82 29.50 -6.82
CA ALA A 178 -6.28 29.69 -8.19
C ALA A 178 -7.21 30.89 -8.34
N ARG A 179 -8.16 31.08 -7.41
CA ARG A 179 -9.03 32.27 -7.39
C ARG A 179 -8.23 33.56 -7.22
N ASN A 180 -7.28 33.58 -6.28
CA ASN A 180 -6.42 34.74 -6.07
C ASN A 180 -5.60 35.06 -7.33
N LEU A 181 -5.02 34.06 -7.98
CA LEU A 181 -4.27 34.24 -9.23
C LEU A 181 -5.16 34.72 -10.38
N ARG A 182 -6.43 34.31 -10.44
CA ARG A 182 -7.39 34.83 -11.43
C ARG A 182 -7.74 36.30 -11.22
N HIS A 183 -7.79 36.76 -9.97
CA HIS A 183 -8.17 38.13 -9.64
C HIS A 183 -6.99 39.11 -9.70
N TYR A 184 -5.83 38.68 -9.22
CA TYR A 184 -4.66 39.54 -9.04
C TYR A 184 -3.54 39.25 -10.04
N ASN A 185 -3.69 38.27 -10.93
CA ASN A 185 -2.67 37.86 -11.92
C ASN A 185 -1.26 37.60 -11.31
N GLY A 186 -1.18 37.31 -10.01
CA GLY A 186 0.08 37.16 -9.29
C GLY A 186 0.83 38.48 -8.99
N SER A 187 0.25 39.66 -9.26
CA SER A 187 0.83 40.92 -8.84
C SER A 187 0.51 41.20 -7.36
N LYS A 188 1.55 41.43 -6.55
CA LYS A 188 1.37 42.12 -5.28
C LYS A 188 0.97 43.56 -5.62
N LYS A 189 -0.23 43.98 -5.22
CA LYS A 189 -0.48 45.41 -4.99
C LYS A 189 0.47 45.91 -3.92
#